data_AF-X0VN02-F1
#
_entry.id   AF-X0VN02-F1
#
_cell.length_a   1.000
_cell.length_b   1.000
_cell.length_c   1.000
_cell.angle_alpha   90.00
_cell.angle_beta   90.00
_cell.angle_gamma   90.00
#
_symmetry.space_group_name_H-M   'P 1'
#
loop_
_entity.id
_entity.type
_entity.pdbx_description
1 polymer ?
#
loop_
_entity_poly.entity_id
_entity_poly.type
_entity_poly.pdbx_seq_one_letter_code
_entity_poly.pdbx_strand_id
1 'polypeptide(L)'
;MVEKIKTFEDVCCPFCGTLCDDLEIDVDLKTDQVVEVRNGCQIGTKKYFSSNPSDHRFTKPLIRKNGEHVEVSWDEAIDKAADILVKAQRPLLYGFSSTECDAQSRGVELAEILNAILDNTASVCHGPSLLAIQDVGASLATLGEIKNRADT
;
A
#
# COMPACT_ATOMS: atom_id res chain seq x y z
N MET A 1 -23.30 28.92 2.33
CA MET A 1 -23.47 27.45 2.41
C MET A 1 -22.38 26.96 3.34
N VAL A 2 -22.70 26.30 4.46
CA VAL A 2 -21.68 25.90 5.45
C VAL A 2 -21.10 24.55 5.01
N GLU A 3 -19.80 24.51 4.73
CA GLU A 3 -19.03 23.29 4.54
C GLU A 3 -19.04 22.52 5.87
N LYS A 4 -19.38 21.23 5.82
CA LYS A 4 -19.40 20.39 7.01
C LYS A 4 -18.07 19.64 7.08
N ILE A 5 -17.03 20.37 7.46
CA ILE A 5 -15.67 19.85 7.61
C ILE A 5 -15.60 19.01 8.89
N LYS A 6 -14.96 17.84 8.83
CA LYS A 6 -14.56 17.06 10.00
C LYS A 6 -13.06 16.80 9.94
N THR A 7 -12.38 17.07 11.06
CA THR A 7 -10.99 16.71 11.27
C THR A 7 -10.89 15.30 11.85
N PHE A 8 -9.98 14.51 11.28
CA PHE A 8 -9.53 13.22 11.82
C PHE A 8 -8.10 13.42 12.31
N GLU A 9 -7.86 13.11 13.58
CA GLU A 9 -6.58 13.25 14.27
C GLU A 9 -5.89 11.88 14.38
N ASP A 10 -4.60 11.87 14.73
CA ASP A 10 -3.78 10.67 14.93
C ASP A 10 -3.79 9.70 13.74
N VAL A 11 -3.78 10.26 12.51
CA VAL A 11 -3.86 9.46 11.28
C VAL A 11 -2.47 9.00 10.84
N CYS A 12 -2.32 7.70 10.56
CA CYS A 12 -1.07 7.10 10.07
C CYS A 12 -0.85 7.33 8.56
N CYS A 13 0.31 7.88 8.19
CA CYS A 13 0.73 8.16 6.82
C CYS A 13 1.11 6.89 6.04
N PRO A 14 0.42 6.53 4.94
CA PRO A 14 0.61 5.27 4.22
C PRO A 14 1.64 5.39 3.07
N PHE A 15 2.77 6.06 3.31
CA PHE A 15 3.76 6.33 2.25
C PHE A 15 5.11 5.65 2.45
N CYS A 16 5.90 6.10 3.42
CA CYS A 16 7.27 5.60 3.63
C CYS A 16 7.43 4.90 4.99
N GLY A 17 8.57 4.26 5.21
CA GLY A 17 8.86 3.49 6.41
C GLY A 17 8.95 4.29 7.72
N THR A 18 8.94 5.62 7.68
CA THR A 18 8.83 6.44 8.91
C THR A 18 7.48 6.26 9.58
N LEU A 19 6.41 6.04 8.79
CA LEU A 19 5.05 5.79 9.27
C LEU A 19 4.57 6.83 10.30
N CYS A 20 4.67 8.12 9.97
CA CYS A 20 4.17 9.20 10.85
C CYS A 20 2.70 8.93 11.23
N ASP A 21 2.36 9.08 12.50
CA ASP A 21 1.05 8.74 13.09
C ASP A 21 0.33 9.95 13.70
N ASP A 22 0.81 11.16 13.42
CA ASP A 22 0.34 12.43 13.97
C ASP A 22 -0.35 13.34 12.94
N LEU A 23 -0.78 12.79 11.79
CA LEU A 23 -1.43 13.59 10.77
C LEU A 23 -2.84 13.99 11.20
N GLU A 24 -3.20 15.22 10.85
CA GLU A 24 -4.58 15.70 10.93
C GLU A 24 -5.13 15.88 9.52
N ILE A 25 -6.26 15.25 9.23
CA ILE A 25 -6.89 15.25 7.92
C ILE A 25 -8.27 15.89 8.01
N ASP A 26 -8.48 16.99 7.30
CA ASP A 26 -9.82 17.58 7.17
C ASP A 26 -10.53 17.00 5.96
N VAL A 27 -11.75 16.52 6.18
CA VAL A 27 -12.62 15.95 5.14
C VAL A 27 -13.91 16.75 5.07
N ASP A 28 -14.30 17.16 3.86
CA ASP A 28 -15.65 17.68 3.62
C ASP A 28 -16.64 16.52 3.57
N LEU A 29 -17.48 16.40 4.60
CA LEU A 29 -18.44 15.30 4.73
C LEU A 29 -19.56 15.32 3.68
N LYS A 30 -19.72 16.40 2.89
CA LYS A 30 -20.70 16.45 1.80
C LYS A 30 -20.16 15.81 0.52
N THR A 31 -18.89 16.06 0.23
CA THR A 31 -18.22 15.58 -0.98
C THR A 31 -17.43 14.30 -0.74
N ASP A 32 -17.18 13.96 0.53
CA ASP A 32 -16.31 12.87 1.00
C ASP A 32 -14.88 13.00 0.47
N GLN A 33 -14.35 14.22 0.53
CA GLN A 33 -13.03 14.57 -0.03
C GLN A 33 -12.10 15.16 1.02
N VAL A 34 -10.82 14.80 0.91
CA VAL A 34 -9.74 15.42 1.69
C VAL A 34 -9.54 16.85 1.18
N VAL A 35 -9.61 17.83 2.09
CA VAL A 35 -9.43 19.25 1.75
C VAL A 35 -8.17 19.87 2.36
N GLU A 36 -7.68 19.33 3.48
CA GLU A 36 -6.46 19.78 4.14
C GLU A 36 -5.74 18.60 4.82
N VAL A 37 -4.41 18.64 4.82
CA VAL A 37 -3.55 17.64 5.48
C VAL A 37 -2.45 18.39 6.25
N ARG A 38 -2.47 18.31 7.58
CA ARG A 38 -1.44 18.88 8.45
C ARG A 38 -0.48 17.80 8.94
N ASN A 39 0.71 18.22 9.37
CA ASN A 39 1.84 17.39 9.82
C ASN A 39 2.44 16.43 8.76
N GLY A 40 1.78 16.24 7.62
CA GLY A 40 2.33 15.50 6.48
C GLY A 40 3.44 16.25 5.74
N CYS A 41 4.49 15.53 5.31
CA CYS A 41 5.44 16.05 4.33
C CYS A 41 4.79 16.15 2.94
N GLN A 42 5.43 16.84 1.99
CA GLN A 42 4.89 17.02 0.63
C GLN A 42 4.43 15.72 -0.06
N ILE A 43 5.10 14.60 0.24
CA ILE A 43 4.76 13.31 -0.36
C ILE A 43 3.56 12.65 0.33
N GLY A 44 3.54 12.65 1.67
CA GLY A 44 2.41 12.16 2.47
C GLY A 44 1.13 12.95 2.18
N THR A 45 1.23 14.29 2.16
CA THR A 45 0.12 15.18 1.81
C THR A 45 -0.45 14.86 0.42
N LYS A 46 0.40 14.71 -0.60
CA LYS A 46 -0.05 14.33 -1.94
C LYS A 46 -0.70 12.95 -1.98
N LYS A 47 -0.25 11.99 -1.17
CA LYS A 47 -0.84 10.65 -1.09
C LYS A 47 -2.29 10.71 -0.61
N TYR A 48 -2.59 11.52 0.40
CA TYR A 48 -3.97 11.74 0.83
C TYR A 48 -4.80 12.47 -0.22
N PHE A 49 -4.31 13.57 -0.79
CA PHE A 49 -5.06 14.24 -1.86
C PHE A 49 -5.32 13.33 -3.09
N SER A 50 -4.47 12.35 -3.35
CA SER A 50 -4.70 11.35 -4.42
C SER A 50 -5.89 10.41 -4.15
N SER A 51 -6.46 10.41 -2.94
CA SER A 51 -7.70 9.67 -2.66
C SER A 51 -8.92 10.36 -3.28
N ASN A 52 -8.85 11.67 -3.53
CA ASN A 52 -9.93 12.43 -4.14
C ASN A 52 -10.18 11.97 -5.59
N PRO A 53 -11.39 12.20 -6.12
CA PRO A 53 -11.71 11.86 -7.50
C PRO A 53 -10.72 12.47 -8.50
N SER A 54 -10.24 11.67 -9.44
CA SER A 54 -9.42 12.12 -10.57
C SER A 54 -9.57 11.16 -11.75
N ASP A 55 -9.27 11.65 -12.96
CA ASP A 55 -9.30 10.84 -14.18
C ASP A 55 -8.30 9.67 -14.16
N HIS A 56 -7.32 9.71 -13.25
CA HIS A 56 -6.31 8.67 -13.07
C HIS A 56 -6.70 7.64 -12.00
N ARG A 57 -7.85 7.79 -11.33
CA ARG A 57 -8.36 6.84 -10.34
C ARG A 57 -9.35 5.88 -10.99
N PHE A 58 -8.91 4.66 -11.25
CA PHE A 58 -9.80 3.62 -11.76
C PHE A 58 -10.91 3.31 -10.76
N THR A 59 -12.16 3.41 -11.20
CA THR A 59 -13.37 3.11 -10.41
C THR A 59 -13.98 1.74 -10.75
N LYS A 60 -13.51 1.12 -11.84
CA LYS A 60 -13.92 -0.22 -12.26
C LYS A 60 -12.71 -1.05 -12.69
N PRO A 61 -12.79 -2.39 -12.55
CA PRO A 61 -11.80 -3.29 -13.12
C PRO A 61 -11.74 -3.19 -14.66
N LEU A 62 -10.56 -3.46 -15.20
CA LEU A 62 -10.29 -3.43 -16.64
C LEU A 62 -9.65 -4.75 -17.08
N ILE A 63 -10.12 -5.32 -18.19
CA ILE A 63 -9.48 -6.46 -18.86
C ILE A 63 -9.00 -6.01 -20.24
N ARG A 64 -7.78 -6.40 -20.62
CA ARG A 64 -7.25 -6.13 -21.96
C ARG A 64 -7.85 -7.10 -22.99
N LYS A 65 -8.59 -6.58 -23.97
CA LYS A 65 -9.17 -7.33 -25.09
C LYS A 65 -8.69 -6.67 -26.39
N ASN A 66 -8.04 -7.43 -27.28
CA ASN A 66 -7.49 -6.95 -28.56
C ASN A 66 -6.59 -5.71 -28.46
N GLY A 67 -5.80 -5.61 -27.39
CA GLY A 67 -4.88 -4.48 -27.17
C GLY A 67 -5.50 -3.28 -26.43
N GLU A 68 -6.82 -3.25 -26.25
CA GLU A 68 -7.53 -2.17 -25.56
C GLU A 68 -8.01 -2.60 -24.17
N HIS A 69 -8.14 -1.66 -23.24
CA HIS A 69 -8.71 -1.92 -21.91
C HIS A 69 -10.23 -1.76 -21.95
N VAL A 70 -10.95 -2.77 -21.47
CA VAL A 70 -12.42 -2.78 -21.43
C VAL A 70 -12.88 -2.89 -19.98
N GLU A 71 -13.82 -2.04 -19.57
CA GLU A 71 -14.47 -2.12 -18.26
C GLU A 71 -15.27 -3.41 -18.11
N VAL A 72 -15.13 -4.06 -16.95
CA VAL A 72 -15.84 -5.31 -16.62
C VAL A 72 -16.33 -5.28 -15.17
N SER A 73 -17.13 -6.27 -14.77
CA SER A 73 -17.52 -6.46 -13.37
C SER A 73 -16.33 -6.96 -12.52
N TRP A 74 -16.46 -6.82 -11.20
CA TRP A 74 -15.51 -7.43 -10.26
C TRP A 74 -15.46 -8.95 -10.40
N ASP A 75 -16.61 -9.61 -10.53
CA ASP A 75 -16.67 -11.07 -10.71
C ASP A 75 -15.92 -11.52 -11.97
N GLU A 76 -16.13 -10.86 -13.12
CA GLU A 76 -15.42 -11.20 -14.37
C GLU A 76 -13.90 -10.98 -14.23
N ALA A 77 -13.48 -9.90 -13.57
CA ALA A 77 -12.06 -9.61 -13.36
C ALA A 77 -11.39 -10.62 -12.41
N ILE A 78 -12.06 -10.96 -11.31
CA ILE A 78 -11.55 -11.91 -10.31
C ILE A 78 -11.51 -13.32 -10.90
N ASP A 79 -12.56 -13.77 -11.58
CA ASP A 79 -12.60 -15.06 -12.26
C ASP A 79 -11.50 -15.17 -13.30
N LYS A 80 -11.26 -14.10 -14.07
CA LYS A 80 -10.18 -14.09 -15.07
C LYS A 80 -8.80 -14.16 -14.42
N ALA A 81 -8.58 -13.45 -13.32
CA ALA A 81 -7.32 -13.50 -12.58
C ALA A 81 -7.08 -14.90 -11.99
N ALA A 82 -8.11 -15.51 -11.40
CA ALA A 82 -8.05 -16.87 -10.86
C ALA A 82 -7.75 -17.90 -11.97
N ASP A 83 -8.40 -17.80 -13.13
CA ASP A 83 -8.14 -18.67 -14.28
C ASP A 83 -6.67 -18.62 -14.74
N ILE A 84 -6.07 -17.41 -14.77
CA ILE A 84 -4.66 -17.23 -15.10
C ILE A 84 -3.76 -17.91 -14.07
N LEU A 85 -4.02 -17.67 -12.77
CA LEU A 85 -3.20 -18.19 -11.69
C LEU A 85 -3.26 -19.72 -11.60
N VAL A 86 -4.45 -20.32 -11.72
CA VAL A 86 -4.63 -21.78 -11.66
C VAL A 86 -3.99 -22.49 -12.86
N LYS A 87 -3.96 -21.85 -14.03
CA LYS A 87 -3.33 -22.41 -15.24
C LYS A 87 -1.82 -22.18 -15.30
N ALA A 88 -1.26 -21.33 -14.44
CA ALA A 88 0.16 -21.02 -14.44
C ALA A 88 0.97 -22.21 -13.88
N GLN A 89 2.07 -22.57 -14.54
CA GLN A 89 2.97 -23.61 -14.06
C GLN A 89 3.91 -23.14 -12.94
N ARG A 90 4.19 -21.84 -12.87
CA ARG A 90 5.08 -21.21 -11.89
C ARG A 90 4.65 -19.76 -11.65
N PRO A 91 3.50 -19.51 -11.00
CA PRO A 91 3.02 -18.16 -10.75
C PRO A 91 3.95 -17.39 -9.80
N LEU A 92 4.09 -16.09 -10.03
CA LEU A 92 4.75 -15.14 -9.15
C LEU A 92 3.71 -14.16 -8.61
N LEU A 93 3.61 -14.06 -7.29
CA LEU A 93 2.86 -13.03 -6.58
C LEU A 93 3.87 -12.03 -6.03
N TYR A 94 3.91 -10.81 -6.59
CA TYR A 94 4.91 -9.80 -6.26
C TYR A 94 4.28 -8.47 -5.83
N GLY A 95 4.91 -7.77 -4.88
CA GLY A 95 4.54 -6.40 -4.50
C GLY A 95 4.39 -6.23 -2.99
N PHE A 96 3.15 -6.22 -2.50
CA PHE A 96 2.73 -6.29 -1.09
C PHE A 96 3.17 -5.16 -0.12
N SER A 97 4.22 -4.41 -0.40
CA SER A 97 4.79 -3.41 0.52
C SER A 97 3.95 -2.13 0.70
N SER A 98 2.81 -2.00 0.02
CA SER A 98 1.90 -0.85 0.12
C SER A 98 0.45 -1.28 0.34
N THR A 99 0.25 -2.42 1.00
CA THR A 99 -1.03 -2.88 1.54
C THR A 99 -0.86 -3.25 3.01
N GLU A 100 -1.95 -3.59 3.68
CA GLU A 100 -1.96 -3.93 5.11
C GLU A 100 -1.69 -5.43 5.36
N CYS A 101 -1.43 -5.80 6.61
CA CYS A 101 -0.93 -7.12 6.97
C CYS A 101 -1.94 -8.27 6.77
N ASP A 102 -3.25 -8.02 6.87
CA ASP A 102 -4.29 -9.03 6.64
C ASP A 102 -4.32 -9.42 5.16
N ALA A 103 -4.23 -8.46 4.23
CA ALA A 103 -4.09 -8.72 2.81
C ALA A 103 -2.79 -9.47 2.48
N GLN A 104 -1.68 -9.13 3.16
CA GLN A 104 -0.42 -9.89 3.02
C GLN A 104 -0.58 -11.33 3.48
N SER A 105 -1.25 -11.56 4.62
CA SER A 105 -1.56 -12.89 5.14
C SER A 105 -2.39 -13.72 4.16
N ARG A 106 -3.42 -13.12 3.55
CA ARG A 106 -4.18 -13.76 2.46
C ARG A 106 -3.34 -14.03 1.21
N GLY A 107 -2.37 -13.16 0.91
CA GLY A 107 -1.40 -13.39 -0.15
C GLY A 107 -0.52 -14.63 0.08
N VAL A 108 -0.10 -14.85 1.33
CA VAL A 108 0.65 -16.06 1.74
C VAL A 108 -0.22 -17.31 1.56
N GLU A 109 -1.45 -17.31 2.09
CA GLU A 109 -2.40 -18.42 1.94
C GLU A 109 -2.65 -18.76 0.47
N LEU A 110 -2.86 -17.74 -0.38
CA LEU A 110 -3.04 -17.91 -1.81
C LEU A 110 -1.79 -18.49 -2.49
N ALA A 111 -0.60 -18.03 -2.09
CA ALA A 111 0.65 -18.54 -2.64
C ALA A 111 0.84 -20.03 -2.33
N GLU A 112 0.49 -20.48 -1.13
CA GLU A 112 0.54 -21.89 -0.74
C GLU A 112 -0.42 -22.74 -1.57
N ILE A 113 -1.68 -22.31 -1.72
CA ILE A 113 -2.70 -23.00 -2.55
C ILE A 113 -2.21 -23.18 -4.00
N LEU A 114 -1.54 -22.16 -4.55
CA LEU A 114 -1.07 -22.14 -5.93
C LEU A 114 0.30 -22.79 -6.14
N ASN A 115 1.03 -23.15 -5.07
CA ASN A 115 2.47 -23.42 -5.11
C ASN A 115 3.25 -22.30 -5.85
N ALA A 116 2.89 -21.05 -5.56
CA ALA A 116 3.46 -19.86 -6.19
C ALA A 116 4.78 -19.45 -5.53
N ILE A 117 5.54 -18.63 -6.25
CA ILE A 117 6.59 -17.80 -5.66
C ILE A 117 5.92 -16.55 -5.10
N LEU A 118 6.15 -16.27 -3.83
CA LEU A 118 5.75 -15.02 -3.18
C LEU A 118 6.98 -14.16 -2.92
N ASP A 119 6.95 -12.91 -3.37
CA ASP A 119 8.02 -11.94 -3.14
C ASP A 119 7.44 -10.52 -2.94
N ASN A 120 8.21 -9.63 -2.33
CA ASN A 120 7.82 -8.24 -2.13
C ASN A 120 8.92 -7.28 -2.60
N THR A 121 8.70 -5.97 -2.45
CA THR A 121 9.69 -4.98 -2.91
C THR A 121 11.01 -4.99 -2.13
N ALA A 122 11.16 -5.81 -1.08
CA ALA A 122 12.43 -5.94 -0.38
C ALA A 122 13.50 -6.51 -1.31
N SER A 123 13.17 -7.42 -2.24
CA SER A 123 14.14 -8.04 -3.17
C SER A 123 14.91 -7.01 -4.03
N VAL A 124 14.35 -5.81 -4.23
CA VAL A 124 14.99 -4.69 -4.95
C VAL A 124 15.34 -3.49 -4.06
N CYS A 125 15.18 -3.62 -2.74
CA CYS A 125 15.42 -2.56 -1.76
C CYS A 125 16.32 -3.07 -0.63
N HIS A 126 15.74 -3.52 0.48
CA HIS A 126 16.48 -3.99 1.66
C HIS A 126 16.84 -5.49 1.64
N GLY A 127 16.64 -6.20 0.53
CA GLY A 127 16.98 -7.61 0.34
C GLY A 127 18.44 -7.91 0.68
N PRO A 128 19.42 -7.15 0.16
CA PRO A 128 20.83 -7.31 0.57
C PRO A 128 21.06 -7.10 2.07
N SER A 129 20.34 -6.17 2.70
CA SER A 129 20.40 -5.96 4.15
C SER A 129 19.86 -7.17 4.92
N LEU A 130 18.76 -7.79 4.46
CA LEU A 130 18.20 -8.98 5.07
C LEU A 130 19.16 -10.18 5.00
N LEU A 131 19.85 -10.37 3.87
CA LEU A 131 20.88 -11.40 3.73
C LEU A 131 22.03 -11.19 4.73
N ALA A 132 22.52 -9.95 4.85
CA ALA A 132 23.56 -9.63 5.83
C ALA A 132 23.09 -9.89 7.28
N ILE A 133 21.86 -9.52 7.63
CA ILE A 133 21.30 -9.78 8.96
C ILE A 133 21.21 -11.28 9.26
N GLN A 134 20.90 -12.11 8.27
CA GLN A 134 20.89 -13.58 8.43
C GLN A 134 22.29 -14.13 8.73
N ASP A 135 23.33 -13.56 8.13
CA ASP A 135 24.72 -14.01 8.29
C ASP A 135 25.36 -13.52 9.60
N VAL A 136 25.10 -12.26 9.99
CA VAL A 136 25.84 -11.61 11.10
C VAL A 136 24.97 -10.98 12.19
N GLY A 137 23.65 -11.10 12.10
CA GLY A 137 22.69 -10.49 13.03
C GLY A 137 22.41 -9.01 12.74
N ALA A 138 21.60 -8.38 13.60
CA ALA A 138 21.22 -6.98 13.50
C ALA A 138 21.44 -6.24 14.82
N SER A 139 21.99 -5.02 14.75
CA SER A 139 22.04 -4.08 15.87
C SER A 139 21.08 -2.93 15.59
N LEU A 140 19.93 -2.91 16.26
CA LEU A 140 18.82 -2.00 15.97
C LEU A 140 18.39 -1.24 17.22
N ALA A 141 17.69 -0.13 17.01
CA ALA A 141 17.02 0.65 18.05
C ALA A 141 15.70 1.21 17.50
N THR A 142 14.76 1.53 18.38
CA THR A 142 13.52 2.23 18.00
C THR A 142 13.80 3.73 17.82
N LEU A 143 12.94 4.44 17.08
CA LEU A 143 13.08 5.90 16.88
C LEU A 143 13.11 6.68 18.20
N GLY A 144 12.39 6.19 19.23
CA GLY A 144 12.40 6.78 20.57
C GLY A 144 13.74 6.67 21.28
N GLU A 145 14.47 5.56 21.12
CA GLU A 145 15.80 5.39 21.69
C GLU A 145 16.81 6.34 21.03
N ILE A 146 16.75 6.45 19.69
CA ILE A 146 17.59 7.40 18.94
C ILE A 146 17.31 8.85 19.38
N LYS A 147 16.04 9.28 19.41
CA LYS A 147 15.65 10.65 19.81
C LYS A 147 16.19 11.06 21.18
N ASN A 148 16.15 10.15 22.15
CA ASN A 148 16.43 10.49 23.55
C ASN A 148 17.90 10.30 23.95
N ARG A 149 18.67 9.48 23.23
CA ARG A 149 20.00 9.04 23.68
C ARG A 149 21.11 9.15 22.65
N ALA A 150 20.82 9.27 21.36
CA ALA A 150 21.87 9.43 20.36
C ALA A 150 22.50 10.82 20.48
N ASP A 151 23.80 10.86 20.73
CA ASP A 151 24.64 12.06 20.71
C ASP A 151 25.47 12.18 19.41
N THR A 152 25.36 11.17 18.54
CA THR A 152 25.96 11.07 17.21
C THR A 152 24.95 10.53 16.20
#